data_AF-A0A2E4Z4M6-F1
#
_entry.id   AF-A0A2E4Z4M6-F1
#
_cell.length_a   1.000
_cell.length_b   1.000
_cell.length_c   1.000
_cell.angle_alpha   90.00
_cell.angle_beta   90.00
_cell.angle_gamma   90.00
#
_symmetry.space_group_name_H-M   'P 1'
#
loop_
_entity.id
_entity.type
_entity.pdbx_description
1 polymer ?
#
loop_
_entity_poly.entity_id
_entity_poly.type
_entity_poly.pdbx_seq_one_letter_code
_entity_poly.pdbx_strand_id
1 'polypeptide(L)'
;MKILKLSLTASALALFAGQAAADCGNVRMAEPGWTDLALTTGIASVVLEGLGYQAESDVLGIPVIYESMVNNDLDVFLGFWDPAMETYYAKYREAGSVETVHQNLTGAKFTFAVPKYVYDAGVTDFSDLAAHADKFDHKMYGIEPGSNEVMLDIVGKNAFGLGDWKVVESSEQGMLAQLARFEKSKDWMVFLGWAPHPMNTRFDMEYLSGGDDFYGPDFGGATVHTQVRKGYLDECPNVGKLLTQMTFDIPMESEGMGYILEDGDDAEDAATKLLKAHPDYLATWLEGVTTQDGNDGLAAVRAHLGL
;
A
#
# COMPACT_ATOMS: atom_id res chain seq x y z
N MET A 1 -73.58 5.18 -36.87
CA MET A 1 -72.73 5.56 -35.71
C MET A 1 -71.29 5.24 -36.07
N LYS A 2 -70.46 6.27 -36.34
CA LYS A 2 -69.05 6.10 -36.76
C LYS A 2 -68.22 5.72 -35.53
N ILE A 3 -67.56 4.57 -35.55
CA ILE A 3 -66.56 4.17 -34.54
C ILE A 3 -65.20 4.67 -35.03
N LEU A 4 -64.67 5.67 -34.31
CA LEU A 4 -63.36 6.27 -34.53
C LEU A 4 -62.31 5.35 -33.89
N LYS A 5 -61.45 4.72 -34.71
CA LYS A 5 -60.28 3.97 -34.23
C LYS A 5 -59.14 4.95 -33.98
N LEU A 6 -58.82 5.18 -32.71
CA LEU A 6 -57.67 5.96 -32.29
C LEU A 6 -56.46 5.01 -32.26
N SER A 7 -55.57 5.14 -33.25
CA SER A 7 -54.27 4.46 -33.24
C SER A 7 -53.33 5.21 -32.32
N LEU A 8 -52.96 4.59 -31.19
CA LEU A 8 -51.99 5.12 -30.24
C LEU A 8 -50.59 4.68 -30.70
N THR A 9 -49.85 5.58 -31.34
CA THR A 9 -48.45 5.34 -31.70
C THR A 9 -47.57 5.65 -30.49
N ALA A 10 -47.17 4.63 -29.74
CA ALA A 10 -46.19 4.78 -28.66
C ALA A 10 -44.79 4.96 -29.27
N SER A 11 -44.27 6.19 -29.27
CA SER A 11 -42.86 6.44 -29.54
C SER A 11 -42.04 6.04 -28.32
N ALA A 12 -41.27 4.97 -28.43
CA ALA A 12 -40.24 4.62 -27.46
C ALA A 12 -39.11 5.66 -27.57
N LEU A 13 -39.07 6.63 -26.66
CA LEU A 13 -37.84 7.35 -26.39
C LEU A 13 -36.87 6.36 -25.72
N ALA A 14 -35.91 5.86 -26.49
CA ALA A 14 -34.71 5.26 -25.93
C ALA A 14 -33.94 6.37 -25.20
N LEU A 15 -34.08 6.40 -23.87
CA LEU A 15 -33.16 7.12 -23.00
C LEU A 15 -31.80 6.41 -23.10
N PHE A 16 -30.98 6.84 -24.04
CA PHE A 16 -29.53 6.68 -23.90
C PHE A 16 -29.12 7.57 -22.74
N ALA A 17 -29.18 7.03 -21.52
CA ALA A 17 -28.35 7.53 -20.44
C ALA A 17 -26.91 7.28 -20.90
N GLY A 18 -26.29 8.31 -21.46
CA GLY A 18 -24.84 8.30 -21.60
C GLY A 18 -24.28 8.18 -20.20
N GLN A 19 -23.78 6.99 -19.85
CA GLN A 19 -22.70 6.92 -18.87
C GLN A 19 -21.69 7.96 -19.32
N ALA A 20 -21.38 8.92 -18.44
CA ALA A 20 -20.22 9.77 -18.64
C ALA A 20 -19.09 8.82 -19.06
N ALA A 21 -18.47 9.10 -20.20
CA ALA A 21 -17.34 8.30 -20.63
C ALA A 21 -16.35 8.32 -19.47
N ALA A 22 -16.04 7.13 -18.96
CA ALA A 22 -15.07 6.98 -17.90
C ALA A 22 -13.77 7.67 -18.33
N ASP A 23 -13.23 8.53 -17.47
CA ASP A 23 -11.93 9.12 -17.71
C ASP A 23 -10.83 8.13 -17.34
N CYS A 24 -10.76 7.03 -18.09
CA CYS A 24 -9.71 6.03 -17.93
C CYS A 24 -8.35 6.53 -18.43
N GLY A 25 -8.27 7.76 -18.97
CA GLY A 25 -7.02 8.36 -19.43
C GLY A 25 -6.12 8.80 -18.28
N ASN A 26 -6.72 9.13 -17.13
CA ASN A 26 -6.01 9.48 -15.90
C ASN A 26 -6.25 8.41 -14.82
N VAL A 27 -5.18 7.77 -14.36
CA VAL A 27 -5.23 6.78 -13.29
C VAL A 27 -4.79 7.44 -12.00
N ARG A 28 -5.73 7.65 -11.07
CA ARG A 28 -5.46 8.32 -9.79
C ARG A 28 -5.10 7.29 -8.73
N MET A 29 -3.90 7.41 -8.21
CA MET A 29 -3.31 6.57 -7.18
C MET A 29 -3.00 7.39 -5.94
N ALA A 30 -2.82 6.72 -4.81
CA ALA A 30 -2.37 7.35 -3.58
C ALA A 30 -1.58 6.35 -2.74
N GLU A 31 -0.71 6.90 -1.90
CA GLU A 31 0.15 6.14 -1.00
C GLU A 31 0.37 6.93 0.31
N PRO A 32 0.69 6.27 1.44
CA PRO A 32 0.78 6.94 2.75
C PRO A 32 2.14 7.61 3.04
N GLY A 33 3.09 7.56 2.12
CA GLY A 33 4.45 8.09 2.24
C GLY A 33 5.50 7.05 2.62
N TRP A 34 5.19 5.75 2.50
CA TRP A 34 6.10 4.65 2.84
C TRP A 34 6.94 4.28 1.64
N THR A 35 8.20 3.95 1.85
CA THR A 35 9.15 3.75 0.74
C THR A 35 8.73 2.58 -0.18
N ASP A 36 8.18 1.49 0.36
CA ASP A 36 7.65 0.37 -0.41
C ASP A 36 6.44 0.76 -1.26
N LEU A 37 5.52 1.55 -0.71
CA LEU A 37 4.30 1.97 -1.40
C LEU A 37 4.55 3.09 -2.41
N ALA A 38 5.48 4.00 -2.12
CA ALA A 38 5.99 4.98 -3.06
C ALA A 38 6.66 4.26 -4.25
N LEU A 39 7.50 3.25 -4.00
CA LEU A 39 8.16 2.47 -5.06
C LEU A 39 7.13 1.73 -5.94
N THR A 40 6.24 0.95 -5.35
CA THR A 40 5.26 0.15 -6.10
C THR A 40 4.29 1.03 -6.90
N THR A 41 3.91 2.17 -6.34
CA THR A 41 3.11 3.19 -7.06
C THR A 41 3.92 3.85 -8.18
N GLY A 42 5.18 4.19 -7.95
CA GLY A 42 6.09 4.70 -8.99
C GLY A 42 6.29 3.71 -10.14
N ILE A 43 6.40 2.41 -9.85
CA ILE A 43 6.45 1.36 -10.88
C ILE A 43 5.17 1.34 -11.70
N ALA A 44 4.00 1.41 -11.05
CA ALA A 44 2.72 1.48 -11.75
C ALA A 44 2.63 2.75 -12.63
N SER A 45 3.05 3.91 -12.12
CA SER A 45 3.11 5.17 -12.87
C SER A 45 3.94 5.03 -14.14
N VAL A 46 5.20 4.59 -14.03
CA VAL A 46 6.11 4.45 -15.17
C VAL A 46 5.56 3.48 -16.23
N VAL A 47 4.92 2.38 -15.81
CA VAL A 47 4.29 1.43 -16.74
C VAL A 47 3.07 2.06 -17.43
N LEU A 48 2.20 2.73 -16.67
CA LEU A 48 1.00 3.42 -17.20
C LEU A 48 1.37 4.53 -18.19
N GLU A 49 2.38 5.33 -17.88
CA GLU A 49 2.91 6.37 -18.76
C GLU A 49 3.51 5.78 -20.04
N GLY A 50 4.25 4.67 -19.94
CA GLY A 50 4.74 3.93 -21.10
C GLY A 50 3.62 3.37 -21.99
N LEU A 51 2.43 3.14 -21.42
CA LEU A 51 1.21 2.76 -22.14
C LEU A 51 0.43 3.97 -22.69
N GLY A 52 0.87 5.20 -22.40
CA GLY A 52 0.26 6.45 -22.85
C GLY A 52 -0.84 7.00 -21.95
N TYR A 53 -1.04 6.44 -20.74
CA TYR A 53 -1.94 6.99 -19.74
C TYR A 53 -1.28 8.13 -18.96
N GLN A 54 -2.09 8.97 -18.31
CA GLN A 54 -1.64 9.81 -17.21
C GLN A 54 -1.74 9.03 -15.91
N ALA A 55 -0.74 9.14 -15.06
CA ALA A 55 -0.72 8.56 -13.73
C ALA A 55 -0.47 9.69 -12.72
N GLU A 56 -1.34 9.79 -11.72
CA GLU A 56 -1.20 10.75 -10.62
C GLU A 56 -1.10 9.99 -9.31
N SER A 57 -0.20 10.40 -8.42
CA SER A 57 -0.05 9.81 -7.10
C SER A 57 -0.03 10.91 -6.03
N ASP A 58 -0.98 10.85 -5.10
CA ASP A 58 -1.04 11.73 -3.94
C ASP A 58 -0.57 11.02 -2.66
N VAL A 59 0.16 11.75 -1.81
CA VAL A 59 0.51 11.28 -0.46
C VAL A 59 -0.67 11.54 0.48
N LEU A 60 -1.40 10.51 0.90
CA LEU A 60 -2.61 10.60 1.70
C LEU A 60 -2.59 9.64 2.89
N GLY A 61 -3.14 10.04 4.03
CA GLY A 61 -3.35 9.10 5.15
C GLY A 61 -4.34 8.00 4.78
N ILE A 62 -4.14 6.78 5.29
CA ILE A 62 -4.93 5.59 4.95
C ILE A 62 -6.45 5.82 5.04
N PRO A 63 -7.00 6.46 6.09
CA PRO A 63 -8.44 6.74 6.13
C PRO A 63 -8.93 7.61 4.97
N VAL A 64 -8.10 8.57 4.52
CA VAL A 64 -8.44 9.47 3.41
C VAL A 64 -8.36 8.71 2.09
N ILE A 65 -7.36 7.84 1.88
CA ILE A 65 -7.27 6.96 0.70
C ILE A 65 -8.58 6.21 0.50
N TYR A 66 -9.09 5.57 1.55
CA TYR A 66 -10.33 4.81 1.45
C TYR A 66 -11.57 5.68 1.20
N GLU A 67 -11.72 6.81 1.89
CA GLU A 67 -12.83 7.73 1.63
C GLU A 67 -12.77 8.31 0.19
N SER A 68 -11.58 8.59 -0.33
CA SER A 68 -11.38 9.05 -1.71
C SER A 68 -11.79 8.00 -2.73
N MET A 69 -11.53 6.71 -2.49
CA MET A 69 -12.05 5.63 -3.35
C MET A 69 -13.57 5.58 -3.33
N VAL A 70 -14.20 5.75 -2.17
CA VAL A 70 -15.67 5.78 -2.04
C VAL A 70 -16.29 6.97 -2.79
N ASN A 71 -15.62 8.12 -2.75
CA ASN A 71 -16.08 9.34 -3.43
C ASN A 71 -15.74 9.37 -4.93
N ASN A 72 -15.06 8.35 -5.45
CA ASN A 72 -14.49 8.31 -6.80
C ASN A 72 -13.48 9.43 -7.08
N ASP A 73 -12.81 9.95 -6.04
CA ASP A 73 -11.69 10.89 -6.17
C ASP A 73 -10.36 10.15 -6.39
N LEU A 74 -10.32 8.86 -6.02
CA LEU A 74 -9.18 7.96 -6.17
C LEU A 74 -9.61 6.66 -6.87
N ASP A 75 -8.75 6.09 -7.72
CA ASP A 75 -9.07 4.88 -8.48
C ASP A 75 -8.43 3.62 -7.91
N VAL A 76 -7.14 3.70 -7.53
CA VAL A 76 -6.30 2.54 -7.22
C VAL A 76 -5.48 2.79 -5.96
N PHE A 77 -5.34 1.75 -5.13
CA PHE A 77 -4.43 1.68 -4.00
C PHE A 77 -3.66 0.36 -4.02
N LEU A 78 -2.33 0.41 -4.13
CA LEU A 78 -1.47 -0.78 -4.25
C LEU A 78 -1.03 -1.37 -2.90
N GLY A 79 -1.35 -0.69 -1.80
CA GLY A 79 -0.72 -0.93 -0.50
C GLY A 79 -1.63 -1.52 0.57
N PHE A 80 -2.60 -2.38 0.23
CA PHE A 80 -3.40 -3.01 1.28
C PHE A 80 -2.63 -4.15 1.96
N TRP A 81 -2.06 -3.87 3.13
CA TRP A 81 -1.35 -4.84 3.97
C TRP A 81 -2.33 -5.66 4.83
N ASP A 82 -2.60 -6.90 4.45
CA ASP A 82 -3.46 -7.84 5.18
C ASP A 82 -2.61 -8.68 6.16
N PRO A 83 -2.98 -8.80 7.46
CA PRO A 83 -4.19 -8.28 8.12
C PRO A 83 -4.05 -6.92 8.81
N ALA A 84 -2.88 -6.30 8.80
CA ALA A 84 -2.60 -5.07 9.57
C ALA A 84 -3.57 -3.92 9.24
N MET A 85 -4.05 -3.85 8.01
CA MET A 85 -4.96 -2.79 7.55
C MET A 85 -6.45 -3.15 7.64
N GLU A 86 -6.81 -4.32 8.18
CA GLU A 86 -8.23 -4.72 8.32
C GLU A 86 -9.05 -3.73 9.14
N THR A 87 -8.41 -3.09 10.14
CA THR A 87 -9.06 -2.06 10.97
C THR A 87 -9.54 -0.84 10.16
N TYR A 88 -8.84 -0.51 9.06
CA TYR A 88 -9.25 0.55 8.14
C TYR A 88 -10.22 0.05 7.08
N TYR A 89 -9.97 -1.15 6.55
CA TYR A 89 -10.65 -1.66 5.36
C TYR A 89 -12.03 -2.27 5.65
N ALA A 90 -12.24 -2.91 6.80
CA ALA A 90 -13.37 -3.79 7.06
C ALA A 90 -14.73 -3.18 6.70
N LYS A 91 -14.98 -1.91 7.05
CA LYS A 91 -16.25 -1.22 6.75
C LYS A 91 -16.50 -1.03 5.25
N TYR A 92 -15.46 -0.84 4.45
CA TYR A 92 -15.56 -0.65 3.00
C TYR A 92 -15.76 -1.98 2.27
N ARG A 93 -15.12 -3.05 2.77
CA ARG A 93 -15.39 -4.41 2.32
C ARG A 93 -16.85 -4.80 2.56
N GLU A 94 -17.36 -4.58 3.77
CA GLU A 94 -18.74 -4.89 4.13
C GLU A 94 -19.76 -4.10 3.31
N ALA A 95 -19.45 -2.84 2.98
CA ALA A 95 -20.26 -2.02 2.09
C ALA A 95 -20.12 -2.39 0.59
N GLY A 96 -19.09 -3.16 0.23
CA GLY A 96 -18.71 -3.43 -1.17
C GLY A 96 -18.44 -2.15 -1.95
N SER A 97 -17.76 -1.19 -1.32
CA SER A 97 -17.42 0.12 -1.89
C SER A 97 -15.99 0.20 -2.43
N VAL A 98 -15.15 -0.76 -2.03
CA VAL A 98 -13.76 -0.93 -2.48
C VAL A 98 -13.58 -2.41 -2.79
N GLU A 99 -12.83 -2.72 -3.85
CA GLU A 99 -12.64 -4.06 -4.37
C GLU A 99 -11.17 -4.45 -4.27
N THR A 100 -10.86 -5.56 -3.59
CA THR A 100 -9.53 -6.19 -3.65
C THR A 100 -9.44 -7.03 -4.91
N VAL A 101 -8.51 -6.72 -5.81
CA VAL A 101 -8.46 -7.30 -7.15
C VAL A 101 -7.28 -8.23 -7.39
N HIS A 102 -6.20 -8.08 -6.62
CA HIS A 102 -4.99 -8.87 -6.81
C HIS A 102 -4.11 -8.90 -5.57
N GLN A 103 -3.56 -10.06 -5.23
CA GLN A 103 -2.49 -10.14 -4.23
C GLN A 103 -1.16 -9.84 -4.95
N ASN A 104 -0.60 -8.67 -4.69
CA ASN A 104 0.60 -8.19 -5.39
C ASN A 104 1.91 -8.54 -4.67
N LEU A 105 1.88 -8.89 -3.37
CA LEU A 105 3.07 -9.33 -2.63
C LEU A 105 2.73 -10.46 -1.65
N THR A 106 3.70 -11.35 -1.43
CA THR A 106 3.65 -12.42 -0.42
C THR A 106 4.93 -12.48 0.39
N GLY A 107 4.86 -13.10 1.57
CA GLY A 107 6.00 -13.28 2.46
C GLY A 107 6.42 -12.02 3.21
N ALA A 108 5.54 -11.02 3.24
CA ALA A 108 5.75 -9.79 3.99
C ALA A 108 5.55 -10.04 5.49
N LYS A 109 5.95 -9.08 6.32
CA LYS A 109 5.68 -9.07 7.76
C LYS A 109 5.49 -7.66 8.27
N PHE A 110 4.68 -7.47 9.30
CA PHE A 110 4.46 -6.16 9.92
C PHE A 110 4.10 -6.33 11.40
N THR A 111 4.98 -5.94 12.33
CA THR A 111 4.76 -6.09 13.78
C THR A 111 5.73 -5.20 14.60
N PHE A 112 5.77 -5.35 15.92
CA PHE A 112 6.76 -4.66 16.75
C PHE A 112 8.16 -5.27 16.62
N ALA A 113 9.13 -4.36 16.62
CA ALA A 113 10.52 -4.70 16.71
C ALA A 113 11.24 -3.81 17.73
N VAL A 114 12.40 -4.28 18.16
CA VAL A 114 13.31 -3.56 19.04
C VAL A 114 14.74 -3.65 18.50
N PRO A 115 15.63 -2.71 18.84
CA PRO A 115 17.05 -2.89 18.57
C PRO A 115 17.59 -4.17 19.23
N LYS A 116 18.56 -4.84 18.61
CA LYS A 116 19.08 -6.13 19.08
C LYS A 116 19.60 -6.08 20.51
N TYR A 117 20.23 -4.99 20.94
CA TYR A 117 20.69 -4.84 22.33
C TYR A 117 19.55 -4.77 23.35
N VAL A 118 18.34 -4.39 22.94
CA VAL A 118 17.14 -4.43 23.77
C VAL A 118 16.58 -5.85 23.82
N TYR A 119 16.57 -6.54 22.66
CA TYR A 119 16.20 -7.95 22.57
C TYR A 119 17.09 -8.85 23.43
N ASP A 120 18.41 -8.72 23.27
CA ASP A 120 19.43 -9.46 24.02
C ASP A 120 19.38 -9.13 25.53
N ALA A 121 18.78 -8.00 25.91
CA ALA A 121 18.54 -7.62 27.29
C ALA A 121 17.24 -8.21 27.89
N GLY A 122 16.52 -9.03 27.13
CA GLY A 122 15.37 -9.82 27.58
C GLY A 122 14.00 -9.37 27.07
N VAL A 123 13.93 -8.42 26.14
CA VAL A 123 12.65 -8.00 25.51
C VAL A 123 12.44 -8.80 24.23
N THR A 124 11.81 -9.96 24.33
CA THR A 124 11.65 -10.89 23.20
C THR A 124 10.20 -11.08 22.78
N ASP A 125 9.27 -10.70 23.64
CA ASP A 125 7.83 -10.82 23.46
C ASP A 125 7.12 -9.49 23.79
N PHE A 126 5.94 -9.25 23.20
CA PHE A 126 5.11 -8.08 23.52
C PHE A 126 4.84 -7.95 25.03
N SER A 127 4.68 -9.08 25.73
CA SER A 127 4.44 -9.11 27.17
C SER A 127 5.62 -8.68 28.03
N ASP A 128 6.84 -8.63 27.48
CA ASP A 128 8.04 -8.18 28.19
C ASP A 128 8.11 -6.65 28.30
N LEU A 129 7.43 -5.92 27.41
CA LEU A 129 7.52 -4.45 27.31
C LEU A 129 7.15 -3.75 28.61
N ALA A 130 6.03 -4.11 29.24
CA ALA A 130 5.53 -3.46 30.44
C ALA A 130 6.48 -3.61 31.65
N ALA A 131 7.20 -4.73 31.75
CA ALA A 131 8.20 -4.94 32.80
C ALA A 131 9.42 -4.01 32.68
N HIS A 132 9.59 -3.36 31.52
CA HIS A 132 10.69 -2.47 31.19
C HIS A 132 10.23 -1.05 30.84
N ALA A 133 8.99 -0.67 31.17
CA ALA A 133 8.36 0.59 30.74
C ALA A 133 9.21 1.85 31.01
N ASP A 134 9.89 1.93 32.16
CA ASP A 134 10.76 3.06 32.51
C ASP A 134 11.95 3.21 31.55
N LYS A 135 12.48 2.12 30.98
CA LYS A 135 13.57 2.19 30.01
C LYS A 135 13.10 2.71 28.65
N PHE A 136 11.86 2.41 28.29
CA PHE A 136 11.21 2.90 27.07
C PHE A 136 10.60 4.31 27.26
N ASP A 137 10.67 4.89 28.46
CA ASP A 137 9.98 6.14 28.82
C ASP A 137 8.47 6.07 28.51
N HIS A 138 7.88 4.88 28.68
CA HIS A 138 6.48 4.58 28.37
C HIS A 138 6.10 4.99 26.93
N LYS A 139 7.00 4.79 25.97
CA LYS A 139 6.80 5.16 24.57
C LYS A 139 6.99 3.99 23.62
N MET A 140 6.15 3.98 22.60
CA MET A 140 6.30 3.17 21.41
C MET A 140 6.25 4.09 20.19
N TYR A 141 7.05 3.80 19.17
CA TYR A 141 7.27 4.69 18.05
C TYR A 141 6.56 4.16 16.82
N GLY A 142 5.52 4.88 16.42
CA GLY A 142 4.80 4.63 15.19
C GLY A 142 5.33 5.49 14.05
N ILE A 143 4.56 5.51 12.98
CA ILE A 143 4.81 6.28 11.75
C ILE A 143 3.84 7.46 11.69
N GLU A 144 3.33 7.83 10.53
CA GLU A 144 2.43 8.97 10.38
C GLU A 144 1.05 8.78 11.05
N PRO A 145 0.39 9.87 11.47
CA PRO A 145 -0.96 9.80 12.03
C PRO A 145 -1.95 9.14 11.06
N GLY A 146 -2.75 8.22 11.58
CA GLY A 146 -3.72 7.44 10.80
C GLY A 146 -3.21 6.09 10.30
N SER A 147 -1.99 5.70 10.70
CA SER A 147 -1.35 4.42 10.36
C SER A 147 -0.93 3.59 11.59
N ASN A 148 -1.35 4.01 12.78
CA ASN A 148 -0.90 3.42 14.06
C ASN A 148 -2.05 2.78 14.85
N GLU A 149 -3.19 2.51 14.21
CA GLU A 149 -4.45 2.15 14.87
C GLU A 149 -4.32 0.86 15.68
N VAL A 150 -3.51 -0.11 15.22
CA VAL A 150 -3.22 -1.33 15.99
C VAL A 150 -2.45 -1.00 17.28
N MET A 151 -1.49 -0.08 17.25
CA MET A 151 -0.76 0.38 18.45
C MET A 151 -1.68 1.12 19.41
N LEU A 152 -2.53 2.00 18.88
CA LEU A 152 -3.50 2.77 19.64
C LEU A 152 -4.54 1.85 20.29
N ASP A 153 -4.94 0.77 19.61
CA ASP A 153 -5.85 -0.24 20.14
C ASP A 153 -5.20 -1.08 21.25
N ILE A 154 -3.93 -1.48 21.09
CA ILE A 154 -3.15 -2.14 22.14
C ILE A 154 -3.12 -1.29 23.43
N VAL A 155 -2.78 -0.01 23.31
CA VAL A 155 -2.76 0.94 24.44
C VAL A 155 -4.17 1.12 25.01
N GLY A 156 -5.17 1.39 24.15
CA GLY A 156 -6.55 1.64 24.56
C GLY A 156 -7.19 0.46 25.30
N LYS A 157 -6.83 -0.78 24.94
CA LYS A 157 -7.26 -2.01 25.62
C LYS A 157 -6.42 -2.37 26.84
N ASN A 158 -5.37 -1.61 27.14
CA ASN A 158 -4.34 -1.98 28.12
C ASN A 158 -3.81 -3.42 27.87
N ALA A 159 -3.70 -3.80 26.60
CA ALA A 159 -3.15 -5.09 26.23
C ALA A 159 -1.68 -5.14 26.65
N PHE A 160 -1.24 -6.30 27.13
CA PHE A 160 0.12 -6.52 27.65
C PHE A 160 0.54 -5.56 28.79
N GLY A 161 -0.41 -4.84 29.40
CA GLY A 161 -0.12 -3.85 30.45
C GLY A 161 0.42 -2.51 29.93
N LEU A 162 0.11 -2.14 28.68
CA LEU A 162 0.65 -0.95 28.00
C LEU A 162 -0.28 0.27 28.06
N GLY A 163 -1.30 0.27 28.92
CA GLY A 163 -2.37 1.28 28.93
C GLY A 163 -1.94 2.70 29.31
N ASP A 164 -0.77 2.87 29.92
CA ASP A 164 -0.15 4.16 30.24
C ASP A 164 0.92 4.59 29.22
N TRP A 165 1.13 3.79 28.17
CA TRP A 165 2.10 4.10 27.13
C TRP A 165 1.56 5.12 26.12
N LYS A 166 2.49 5.85 25.52
CA LYS A 166 2.20 6.80 24.45
C LYS A 166 2.72 6.29 23.11
N VAL A 167 1.86 6.30 22.10
CA VAL A 167 2.28 6.17 20.69
C VAL A 167 2.87 7.51 20.23
N VAL A 168 4.15 7.49 19.85
CA VAL A 168 4.85 8.64 19.27
C VAL A 168 4.72 8.55 17.76
N GLU A 169 3.88 9.41 17.19
CA GLU A 169 3.62 9.47 15.75
C GLU A 169 4.57 10.47 15.07
N SER A 170 5.07 10.12 13.89
CA SER A 170 5.94 10.94 13.05
C SER A 170 5.75 10.62 11.55
N SER A 171 6.63 9.80 10.98
CA SER A 171 6.57 9.19 9.65
C SER A 171 7.52 7.98 9.66
N GLU A 172 7.54 7.17 8.60
CA GLU A 172 8.59 6.14 8.41
C GLU A 172 10.00 6.74 8.64
N GLN A 173 10.31 7.84 7.96
CA GLN A 173 11.63 8.46 8.01
C GLN A 173 11.91 9.05 9.40
N GLY A 174 10.90 9.62 10.07
CA GLY A 174 11.01 10.11 11.44
C GLY A 174 11.32 8.99 12.44
N MET A 175 10.61 7.86 12.32
CA MET A 175 10.82 6.66 13.13
C MET A 175 12.23 6.08 12.91
N LEU A 176 12.66 5.92 11.67
CA LEU A 176 13.99 5.38 11.35
C LEU A 176 15.12 6.31 11.78
N ALA A 177 14.93 7.63 11.67
CA ALA A 177 15.88 8.61 12.19
C ALA A 177 16.01 8.50 13.72
N GLN A 178 14.89 8.29 14.42
CA GLN A 178 14.89 8.08 15.86
C GLN A 178 15.61 6.77 16.24
N LEU A 179 15.34 5.67 15.52
CA LEU A 179 16.03 4.39 15.68
C LEU A 179 17.54 4.55 15.53
N ALA A 180 17.99 5.21 14.47
CA ALA A 180 19.42 5.47 14.22
C ALA A 180 20.09 6.31 15.33
N ARG A 181 19.34 7.20 15.99
CA ARG A 181 19.85 7.96 17.15
C ARG A 181 19.94 7.06 18.39
N PHE A 182 18.91 6.26 18.64
CA PHE A 182 18.83 5.39 19.82
C PHE A 182 19.81 4.21 19.76
N GLU A 183 20.13 3.69 18.58
CA GLU A 183 21.22 2.72 18.45
C GLU A 183 22.59 3.26 18.88
N LYS A 184 22.84 4.57 18.68
CA LYS A 184 24.08 5.24 19.08
C LYS A 184 24.10 5.57 20.56
N SER A 185 23.00 6.06 21.12
CA SER A 185 22.90 6.38 22.55
C SER A 185 22.62 5.17 23.44
N LYS A 186 22.20 4.05 22.85
CA LYS A 186 21.71 2.84 23.55
C LYS A 186 20.45 3.06 24.39
N ASP A 187 19.64 4.05 24.03
CA ASP A 187 18.30 4.25 24.60
C ASP A 187 17.35 3.16 24.08
N TRP A 188 16.33 2.77 24.85
CA TRP A 188 15.45 1.67 24.46
C TRP A 188 14.32 2.15 23.54
N MET A 189 14.00 1.35 22.52
CA MET A 189 12.98 1.66 21.53
C MET A 189 12.17 0.41 21.20
N VAL A 190 10.85 0.53 21.19
CA VAL A 190 9.97 -0.39 20.47
C VAL A 190 9.26 0.39 19.38
N PHE A 191 9.22 -0.17 18.19
CA PHE A 191 8.77 0.51 16.98
C PHE A 191 8.11 -0.45 16.00
N LEU A 192 7.42 0.09 14.99
CA LEU A 192 6.87 -0.72 13.90
C LEU A 192 8.00 -1.18 12.97
N GLY A 193 8.17 -2.50 12.84
CA GLY A 193 9.09 -3.12 11.91
C GLY A 193 8.33 -3.92 10.85
N TRP A 194 8.87 -3.93 9.63
CA TRP A 194 8.30 -4.71 8.53
C TRP A 194 9.35 -5.20 7.55
N ALA A 195 8.96 -6.21 6.76
CA ALA A 195 9.72 -6.66 5.60
C ALA A 195 8.78 -6.88 4.40
N PRO A 196 9.23 -6.60 3.17
CA PRO A 196 10.55 -6.08 2.81
C PRO A 196 10.75 -4.64 3.28
N HIS A 197 11.97 -4.30 3.73
CA HIS A 197 12.41 -2.93 3.99
C HIS A 197 13.92 -2.89 4.30
N PRO A 198 14.71 -1.91 3.81
CA PRO A 198 16.15 -1.81 4.10
C PRO A 198 16.52 -1.71 5.59
N MET A 199 15.56 -1.45 6.48
CA MET A 199 15.82 -1.47 7.93
C MET A 199 16.35 -2.82 8.42
N ASN A 200 15.92 -3.93 7.80
CA ASN A 200 16.28 -5.29 8.19
C ASN A 200 17.76 -5.62 7.95
N THR A 201 18.45 -4.82 7.12
CA THR A 201 19.88 -4.98 6.84
C THR A 201 20.70 -3.82 7.39
N ARG A 202 20.10 -2.63 7.52
CA ARG A 202 20.78 -1.41 8.00
C ARG A 202 20.82 -1.30 9.52
N PHE A 203 19.83 -1.83 10.22
CA PHE A 203 19.73 -1.78 11.67
C PHE A 203 19.86 -3.18 12.25
N ASP A 204 20.51 -3.28 13.41
CA ASP A 204 20.59 -4.53 14.15
C ASP A 204 19.36 -4.61 15.04
N MET A 205 18.31 -5.28 14.57
CA MET A 205 16.97 -5.30 15.17
C MET A 205 16.36 -6.70 15.15
N GLU A 206 15.43 -6.93 16.06
CA GLU A 206 14.71 -8.21 16.21
C GLU A 206 13.21 -7.94 16.35
N TYR A 207 12.40 -8.82 15.75
CA TYR A 207 10.94 -8.78 15.87
C TYR A 207 10.49 -9.43 17.18
N LEU A 208 9.46 -8.86 17.81
CA LEU A 208 8.89 -9.39 19.04
C LEU A 208 7.80 -10.44 18.76
N SER A 209 7.78 -11.53 19.54
CA SER A 209 6.69 -12.52 19.51
C SER A 209 5.47 -12.07 20.32
N GLY A 210 4.37 -12.83 20.23
CA GLY A 210 3.21 -12.67 21.12
C GLY A 210 2.20 -11.59 20.69
N GLY A 211 2.44 -10.95 19.55
CA GLY A 211 1.54 -9.96 18.94
C GLY A 211 0.42 -10.54 18.07
N ASP A 212 0.23 -11.86 18.07
CA ASP A 212 -0.59 -12.58 17.09
C ASP A 212 -2.05 -12.11 17.03
N ASP A 213 -2.66 -11.78 18.18
CA ASP A 213 -4.05 -11.29 18.25
C ASP A 213 -4.23 -9.89 17.63
N PHE A 214 -3.14 -9.17 17.38
CA PHE A 214 -3.15 -7.78 16.88
C PHE A 214 -2.57 -7.66 15.47
N TYR A 215 -1.44 -8.30 15.20
CA TYR A 215 -0.72 -8.22 13.93
C TYR A 215 -0.84 -9.49 13.08
N GLY A 216 -1.35 -10.59 13.64
CA GLY A 216 -1.38 -11.90 13.01
C GLY A 216 -0.18 -12.78 13.41
N PRO A 217 -0.27 -14.10 13.17
CA PRO A 217 0.75 -15.07 13.52
C PRO A 217 2.07 -14.83 12.76
N ASP A 218 3.11 -15.60 13.10
CA ASP A 218 4.40 -15.61 12.40
C ASP A 218 5.07 -14.22 12.31
N PHE A 219 5.03 -13.46 13.41
CA PHE A 219 5.52 -12.08 13.50
C PHE A 219 4.76 -11.11 12.58
N GLY A 220 3.43 -11.27 12.52
CA GLY A 220 2.57 -10.48 11.66
C GLY A 220 2.80 -10.77 10.18
N GLY A 221 2.91 -12.06 9.83
CA GLY A 221 3.02 -12.51 8.45
C GLY A 221 1.91 -11.90 7.61
N ALA A 222 2.30 -11.22 6.53
CA ALA A 222 1.42 -10.35 5.76
C ALA A 222 1.48 -10.62 4.26
N THR A 223 0.42 -10.21 3.60
CA THR A 223 0.35 -10.10 2.13
C THR A 223 -0.05 -8.68 1.77
N VAL A 224 0.36 -8.21 0.59
CA VAL A 224 -0.05 -6.91 0.08
C VAL A 224 -0.93 -7.12 -1.14
N HIS A 225 -1.99 -6.32 -1.25
CA HIS A 225 -2.96 -6.43 -2.32
C HIS A 225 -3.22 -5.08 -3.00
N THR A 226 -3.51 -5.17 -4.29
CA THR A 226 -4.07 -4.09 -5.08
C THR A 226 -5.57 -3.99 -4.82
N GLN A 227 -6.02 -2.81 -4.45
CA GLN A 227 -7.43 -2.45 -4.29
C GLN A 227 -7.81 -1.34 -5.28
N VAL A 228 -9.09 -1.33 -5.67
CA VAL A 228 -9.65 -0.32 -6.56
C VAL A 228 -11.00 0.16 -6.03
N ARG A 229 -11.41 1.36 -6.47
CA ARG A 229 -12.79 1.81 -6.23
C ARG A 229 -13.79 0.88 -6.93
N LYS A 230 -15.02 0.84 -6.41
CA LYS A 230 -16.09 0.00 -6.94
C LYS A 230 -16.29 0.17 -8.45
N GLY A 231 -16.32 -0.94 -9.18
CA GLY A 231 -16.59 -1.01 -10.62
C GLY A 231 -15.44 -0.59 -11.54
N TYR A 232 -14.26 -0.26 -11.00
CA TYR A 232 -13.15 0.27 -11.81
C TYR A 232 -12.68 -0.71 -12.90
N LEU A 233 -12.71 -2.02 -12.63
CA LEU A 233 -12.22 -3.02 -13.59
C LEU A 233 -13.15 -3.17 -14.81
N ASP A 234 -14.46 -2.97 -14.62
CA ASP A 234 -15.43 -2.95 -15.72
C ASP A 234 -15.35 -1.64 -16.50
N GLU A 235 -15.08 -0.55 -15.79
CA GLU A 235 -15.01 0.80 -16.33
C GLU A 235 -13.75 1.02 -17.19
N CYS A 236 -12.59 0.57 -16.70
CA CYS A 236 -11.28 0.72 -17.32
C CYS A 236 -10.59 -0.64 -17.53
N PRO A 237 -11.13 -1.53 -18.38
CA PRO A 237 -10.72 -2.94 -18.44
C PRO A 237 -9.27 -3.17 -18.84
N ASN A 238 -8.68 -2.28 -19.66
CA ASN A 238 -7.27 -2.40 -20.03
C ASN A 238 -6.33 -2.10 -18.86
N VAL A 239 -6.61 -1.04 -18.08
CA VAL A 239 -5.87 -0.73 -16.84
C VAL A 239 -6.15 -1.80 -15.79
N GLY A 240 -7.40 -2.21 -15.62
CA GLY A 240 -7.78 -3.28 -14.71
C GLY A 240 -7.01 -4.58 -14.98
N LYS A 241 -6.80 -4.93 -16.25
CA LYS A 241 -5.97 -6.07 -16.62
C LYS A 241 -4.53 -5.93 -16.15
N LEU A 242 -3.89 -4.77 -16.36
CA LEU A 242 -2.56 -4.50 -15.83
C LEU A 242 -2.53 -4.69 -14.30
N LEU A 243 -3.46 -4.07 -13.57
CA LEU A 243 -3.52 -4.11 -12.10
C LEU A 243 -3.70 -5.54 -11.54
N THR A 244 -4.40 -6.41 -12.26
CA THR A 244 -4.55 -7.83 -11.90
C THR A 244 -3.35 -8.71 -12.23
N GLN A 245 -2.36 -8.17 -12.93
CA GLN A 245 -1.16 -8.90 -13.36
C GLN A 245 0.10 -8.38 -12.64
N MET A 246 0.09 -7.16 -12.12
CA MET A 246 1.22 -6.56 -11.39
C MET A 246 1.46 -7.26 -10.05
N THR A 247 2.43 -8.16 -10.05
CA THR A 247 2.95 -8.86 -8.87
C THR A 247 4.39 -8.45 -8.63
N PHE A 248 4.70 -8.09 -7.39
CA PHE A 248 6.03 -7.76 -6.90
C PHE A 248 6.60 -8.91 -6.06
N ASP A 249 7.90 -8.85 -5.81
CA ASP A 249 8.57 -9.76 -4.90
C ASP A 249 9.56 -9.01 -3.99
N ILE A 250 9.90 -9.66 -2.88
CA ILE A 250 10.77 -9.13 -1.84
C ILE A 250 12.12 -8.64 -2.42
N PRO A 251 12.83 -9.40 -3.28
CA PRO A 251 14.03 -8.91 -3.94
C PRO A 251 13.84 -7.60 -4.72
N MET A 252 12.80 -7.52 -5.56
CA MET A 252 12.50 -6.35 -6.38
C MET A 252 12.24 -5.11 -5.52
N GLU A 253 11.35 -5.23 -4.53
CA GLU A 253 11.04 -4.10 -3.65
C GLU A 253 12.23 -3.68 -2.81
N SER A 254 13.02 -4.64 -2.30
CA SER A 254 14.21 -4.34 -1.50
C SER A 254 15.27 -3.58 -2.30
N GLU A 255 15.48 -3.95 -3.57
CA GLU A 255 16.41 -3.25 -4.46
C GLU A 255 15.92 -1.83 -4.76
N GLY A 256 14.65 -1.69 -5.17
CA GLY A 256 14.08 -0.39 -5.50
C GLY A 256 14.03 0.58 -4.32
N MET A 257 13.68 0.09 -3.13
CA MET A 257 13.71 0.89 -1.90
C MET A 257 15.14 1.33 -1.55
N GLY A 258 16.14 0.54 -1.89
CA GLY A 258 17.55 0.92 -1.76
C GLY A 258 17.88 2.16 -2.58
N TYR A 259 17.39 2.26 -3.82
CA TYR A 259 17.57 3.46 -4.65
C TYR A 259 16.96 4.71 -4.00
N ILE A 260 15.78 4.59 -3.39
CA ILE A 260 15.12 5.72 -2.71
C ILE A 260 15.86 6.10 -1.43
N LEU A 261 16.15 5.13 -0.56
CA LEU A 261 16.66 5.39 0.80
C LEU A 261 18.17 5.58 0.90
N GLU A 262 18.93 5.07 -0.06
CA GLU A 262 20.40 5.10 -0.04
C GLU A 262 20.97 6.00 -1.13
N ASP A 263 20.46 5.89 -2.37
CA ASP A 263 20.91 6.73 -3.49
C ASP A 263 20.21 8.10 -3.51
N GLY A 264 19.01 8.20 -2.93
CA GLY A 264 18.22 9.43 -2.86
C GLY A 264 17.42 9.70 -4.14
N ASP A 265 17.18 8.67 -4.95
CA ASP A 265 16.32 8.73 -6.13
C ASP A 265 14.86 8.99 -5.69
N ASP A 266 14.07 9.69 -6.51
CA ASP A 266 12.62 9.71 -6.32
C ASP A 266 11.99 8.38 -6.77
N ALA A 267 10.70 8.19 -6.49
CA ALA A 267 10.03 6.92 -6.74
C ALA A 267 9.98 6.53 -8.22
N GLU A 268 9.80 7.47 -9.14
CA GLU A 268 9.71 7.20 -10.58
C GLU A 268 11.09 6.95 -11.19
N ASP A 269 12.11 7.67 -10.73
CA ASP A 269 13.51 7.43 -11.11
C ASP A 269 13.97 6.05 -10.63
N ALA A 270 13.68 5.70 -9.37
CA ALA A 270 13.96 4.38 -8.79
C ALA A 270 13.22 3.27 -9.54
N ALA A 271 11.93 3.46 -9.83
CA ALA A 271 11.13 2.53 -10.61
C ALA A 271 11.68 2.33 -12.03
N THR A 272 12.02 3.41 -12.73
CA THR A 272 12.60 3.36 -14.08
C THR A 272 13.93 2.60 -14.09
N LYS A 273 14.79 2.88 -13.12
CA LYS A 273 16.08 2.21 -12.94
C LYS A 273 15.89 0.71 -12.67
N LEU A 274 14.96 0.36 -11.80
CA LEU A 274 14.62 -1.03 -11.45
C LEU A 274 14.05 -1.80 -12.66
N LEU A 275 13.10 -1.22 -13.40
CA LEU A 275 12.50 -1.84 -14.58
C LEU A 275 13.49 -2.01 -15.74
N LYS A 276 14.49 -1.12 -15.85
CA LYS A 276 15.60 -1.30 -16.80
C LYS A 276 16.53 -2.44 -16.42
N ALA A 277 16.78 -2.63 -15.12
CA ALA A 277 17.60 -3.72 -14.60
C ALA A 277 16.89 -5.07 -14.73
N HIS A 278 15.57 -5.09 -14.53
CA HIS A 278 14.73 -6.30 -14.54
C HIS A 278 13.54 -6.17 -15.52
N PRO A 279 13.80 -6.11 -16.84
CA PRO A 279 12.76 -5.88 -17.85
C PRO A 279 11.86 -7.10 -18.11
N ASP A 280 12.13 -8.22 -17.45
CA ASP A 280 11.39 -9.47 -17.55
C ASP A 280 10.04 -9.42 -16.81
N TYR A 281 9.93 -8.65 -15.72
CA TYR A 281 8.64 -8.40 -15.04
C TYR A 281 7.57 -7.85 -15.98
N LEU A 282 7.97 -6.97 -16.90
CA LEU A 282 7.07 -6.34 -17.87
C LEU A 282 6.31 -7.35 -18.74
N ALA A 283 6.94 -8.47 -19.09
CA ALA A 283 6.32 -9.43 -20.01
C ALA A 283 5.05 -10.05 -19.43
N THR A 284 5.07 -10.39 -18.13
CA THR A 284 3.91 -10.94 -17.43
C THR A 284 2.87 -9.86 -17.17
N TRP A 285 3.29 -8.68 -16.70
CA TRP A 285 2.37 -7.60 -16.35
C TRP A 285 1.63 -7.03 -17.56
N LEU A 286 2.24 -7.06 -18.75
CA LEU A 286 1.69 -6.49 -19.97
C LEU A 286 1.10 -7.53 -20.92
N GLU A 287 0.92 -8.79 -20.48
CA GLU A 287 0.35 -9.84 -21.33
C GLU A 287 -1.08 -9.46 -21.78
N GLY A 288 -1.23 -9.12 -23.06
CA GLY A 288 -2.49 -8.67 -23.65
C GLY A 288 -3.04 -7.39 -23.02
N VAL A 289 -2.18 -6.52 -22.51
CA VAL A 289 -2.45 -5.11 -22.18
C VAL A 289 -2.01 -4.28 -23.39
N THR A 290 -2.82 -3.31 -23.79
CA THR A 290 -2.52 -2.41 -24.90
C THR A 290 -2.17 -1.01 -24.41
N THR A 291 -1.60 -0.17 -25.29
CA THR A 291 -1.56 1.27 -25.03
C THR A 291 -2.98 1.86 -25.01
N GLN A 292 -3.12 3.12 -24.57
CA GLN A 292 -4.38 3.85 -24.63
C GLN A 292 -4.97 3.87 -26.06
N ASP A 293 -4.11 3.98 -27.08
CA ASP A 293 -4.50 3.95 -28.50
C ASP A 293 -4.64 2.53 -29.11
N GLY A 294 -4.50 1.47 -28.30
CA GLY A 294 -4.70 0.08 -28.74
C GLY A 294 -3.50 -0.61 -29.40
N ASN A 295 -2.29 -0.06 -29.26
CA ASN A 295 -1.04 -0.69 -29.74
C ASN A 295 -0.52 -1.73 -28.73
N ASP A 296 0.51 -2.48 -29.12
CA ASP A 296 1.17 -3.46 -28.25
C ASP A 296 1.79 -2.78 -27.01
N GLY A 297 1.30 -3.13 -25.82
CA GLY A 297 1.70 -2.47 -24.57
C GLY A 297 3.15 -2.76 -24.17
N LEU A 298 3.59 -4.02 -24.31
CA LEU A 298 4.96 -4.41 -23.96
C LEU A 298 6.00 -3.68 -24.81
N ALA A 299 5.79 -3.59 -26.12
CA ALA A 299 6.67 -2.85 -27.02
C ALA A 299 6.70 -1.35 -26.68
N ALA A 300 5.54 -0.75 -26.35
CA ALA A 300 5.45 0.66 -26.00
C ALA A 300 6.19 0.98 -24.69
N VAL A 301 5.96 0.20 -23.63
CA VAL A 301 6.63 0.40 -22.34
C VAL A 301 8.14 0.17 -22.44
N ARG A 302 8.59 -0.84 -23.18
CA ARG A 302 10.03 -1.04 -23.44
C ARG A 302 10.65 0.14 -24.18
N ALA A 303 9.98 0.66 -25.20
CA ALA A 303 10.46 1.82 -25.93
C ALA A 303 10.52 3.07 -25.03
N HIS A 304 9.51 3.27 -24.17
CA HIS A 304 9.48 4.35 -23.17
C HIS A 304 10.66 4.24 -22.19
N LEU A 305 10.98 3.02 -21.73
CA LEU A 305 12.14 2.73 -20.89
C LEU A 305 13.48 2.74 -21.64
N GLY A 306 13.51 2.87 -22.97
CA GLY A 306 14.74 2.83 -23.76
C GLY A 306 15.42 1.45 -23.81
N LEU A 307 14.63 0.38 -23.78
CA LEU A 307 15.06 -1.03 -23.86
C LEU A 307 15.01 -1.62 -25.29
#